data_AF-A0A5S9M2W2-F1
#
_entry.id   AF-A0A5S9M2W2-F1
#
_cell.length_a   1.000
_cell.length_b   1.000
_cell.length_c   1.000
_cell.angle_alpha   90.00
_cell.angle_beta   90.00
_cell.angle_gamma   90.00
#
_symmetry.space_group_name_H-M   'P 1'
#
loop_
_entity.id
_entity.type
_entity.pdbx_description
1 polymer ?
#
loop_
_entity_poly.entity_id
_entity_poly.type
_entity_poly.pdbx_seq_one_letter_code
_entity_poly.pdbx_strand_id
1 'polypeptide(L)'
;MQCEDVVLSYQELNDRVNQLAHYLRENGFEKGMKAALFFERSNEMVLSVLAVLKAGGVYVPIDPDFPDERVKHFLTDSGAQFLLTHQVLRHCSVLTAFEGTIIETEDQAIAQQSDSPIDTHILPEDLANLTYTSGTTGKPKGNMVTHRNILRTVKQSNYLTIHPEDTVMSLSNYVFDAFMFDVFGALLNGAKLIVLPKDHILNMNELSGAIEKEKVSILMITTALFHLLIDMKKDSLKNVRKVLFGGERASVPPHVVTALETVGKDKLVHMYGPSESTIFTTYYPVNHIEKQALSIPIGKPVSQTAVYIVDEFGHVQPPGVAGDYMCRW
;
A
#
# COMPACT_ATOMS: atom_id res chain seq x y z
N MET A 1 7.10 9.70 -10.37
CA MET A 1 7.19 9.42 -8.91
C MET A 1 8.03 10.50 -8.27
N GLN A 2 7.75 10.89 -7.04
CA GLN A 2 8.52 11.89 -6.31
C GLN A 2 8.62 11.51 -4.83
N CYS A 3 9.80 11.70 -4.25
CA CYS A 3 10.03 11.69 -2.82
C CYS A 3 10.92 12.89 -2.53
N GLU A 4 10.48 13.76 -1.61
CA GLU A 4 11.15 15.05 -1.34
C GLU A 4 11.36 15.85 -2.65
N ASP A 5 12.59 16.28 -2.92
CA ASP A 5 12.97 17.05 -4.12
C ASP A 5 13.39 16.15 -5.30
N VAL A 6 13.44 14.83 -5.11
CA VAL A 6 13.82 13.87 -6.17
C VAL A 6 12.58 13.43 -6.93
N VAL A 7 12.51 13.86 -8.20
CA VAL A 7 11.44 13.51 -9.14
C VAL A 7 12.00 12.56 -10.19
N LEU A 8 11.27 11.46 -10.43
CA LEU A 8 11.54 10.51 -11.50
C LEU A 8 10.36 10.47 -12.46
N SER A 9 10.64 10.63 -13.75
CA SER A 9 9.69 10.29 -14.82
C SER A 9 9.42 8.78 -14.84
N TYR A 10 8.39 8.37 -15.58
CA TYR A 10 8.11 6.94 -15.78
C TYR A 10 9.26 6.21 -16.47
N GLN A 11 9.93 6.87 -17.41
CA GLN A 11 11.07 6.30 -18.13
C GLN A 11 12.27 6.10 -17.17
N GLU A 12 12.68 7.16 -16.46
CA GLU A 12 13.79 7.06 -15.49
C GLU A 12 13.51 6.05 -14.38
N LEU A 13 12.26 6.00 -13.90
CA LEU A 13 11.83 4.97 -12.95
C LEU A 13 12.01 3.57 -13.57
N ASN A 14 11.45 3.34 -14.76
CA ASN A 14 11.51 2.05 -15.42
C ASN A 14 12.93 1.57 -15.68
N ASP A 15 13.82 2.47 -16.11
CA ASP A 15 15.21 2.14 -16.45
C ASP A 15 15.97 1.71 -15.19
N ARG A 16 15.86 2.48 -14.09
CA ARG A 16 16.46 2.11 -12.80
C ARG A 16 15.87 0.81 -12.24
N VAL A 17 14.56 0.59 -12.38
CA VAL A 17 13.92 -0.68 -11.99
C VAL A 17 14.50 -1.85 -12.78
N ASN A 18 14.66 -1.70 -14.09
CA ASN A 18 15.22 -2.75 -14.95
C ASN A 18 16.67 -3.05 -14.55
N GLN A 19 17.49 -2.02 -14.34
CA GLN A 19 18.87 -2.16 -13.88
C GLN A 19 18.98 -2.93 -12.57
N LEU A 20 18.17 -2.57 -11.57
CA LEU A 20 18.13 -3.28 -10.29
C LEU A 20 17.62 -4.72 -10.46
N ALA A 21 16.62 -4.94 -11.32
CA ALA A 21 16.12 -6.29 -11.59
C ALA A 21 17.16 -7.20 -12.26
N HIS A 22 17.92 -6.68 -13.24
CA HIS A 22 19.06 -7.39 -13.83
C HIS A 22 20.15 -7.66 -12.80
N TYR A 23 20.50 -6.69 -11.96
CA TYR A 23 21.47 -6.88 -10.89
C TYR A 23 21.05 -8.02 -9.95
N LEU A 24 19.77 -8.07 -9.57
CA LEU A 24 19.24 -9.18 -8.75
C LEU A 24 19.44 -10.52 -9.45
N ARG A 25 19.09 -10.62 -10.75
CA ARG A 25 19.27 -11.85 -11.53
C ARG A 25 20.74 -12.29 -11.61
N GLU A 26 21.65 -11.37 -11.88
CA GLU A 26 23.10 -11.66 -11.95
C GLU A 26 23.64 -12.19 -10.62
N ASN A 27 23.07 -11.74 -9.51
CA ASN A 27 23.39 -12.22 -8.17
C ASN A 27 22.64 -13.51 -7.77
N GLY A 28 21.96 -14.16 -8.70
CA GLY A 28 21.30 -15.46 -8.49
C GLY A 28 19.84 -15.37 -8.04
N PHE A 29 19.18 -14.22 -8.18
CA PHE A 29 17.75 -14.09 -7.88
C PHE A 29 16.89 -14.78 -8.94
N GLU A 30 16.15 -15.81 -8.55
CA GLU A 30 15.30 -16.62 -9.40
C GLU A 30 13.81 -16.29 -9.22
N LYS A 31 12.98 -16.73 -10.18
CA LYS A 31 11.53 -16.53 -10.11
C LYS A 31 10.98 -17.21 -8.85
N GLY A 32 10.11 -16.52 -8.11
CA GLY A 32 9.49 -17.02 -6.88
C GLY A 32 10.36 -16.94 -5.62
N MET A 33 11.61 -16.48 -5.73
CA MET A 33 12.43 -16.14 -4.56
C MET A 33 11.84 -14.92 -3.83
N LYS A 34 12.11 -14.86 -2.52
CA LYS A 34 11.64 -13.78 -1.66
C LYS A 34 12.78 -12.81 -1.38
N ALA A 35 12.49 -11.53 -1.55
CA ALA A 35 13.40 -10.44 -1.21
C ALA A 35 12.79 -9.63 -0.06
N ALA A 36 13.47 -9.60 1.09
CA ALA A 36 13.16 -8.67 2.15
C ALA A 36 13.53 -7.25 1.70
N LEU A 37 12.61 -6.31 1.91
CA LEU A 37 12.85 -4.90 1.64
C LEU A 37 12.93 -4.20 3.00
N PHE A 38 14.12 -3.69 3.33
CA PHE A 38 14.42 -3.07 4.60
C PHE A 38 14.80 -1.61 4.35
N PHE A 39 13.79 -0.76 4.24
CA PHE A 39 13.93 0.64 3.85
C PHE A 39 13.12 1.57 4.75
N GLU A 40 13.64 2.79 4.91
CA GLU A 40 12.82 3.95 5.23
C GLU A 40 12.00 4.38 3.99
N ARG A 41 11.05 5.30 4.16
CA ARG A 41 10.23 5.78 3.04
C ARG A 41 11.09 6.60 2.07
N SER A 42 11.33 6.04 0.89
CA SER A 42 12.14 6.67 -0.15
C SER A 42 11.66 6.29 -1.56
N ASN A 43 12.28 6.88 -2.59
CA ASN A 43 12.07 6.44 -3.97
C ASN A 43 12.65 5.02 -4.17
N GLU A 44 13.76 4.71 -3.51
CA GLU A 44 14.49 3.45 -3.56
C GLU A 44 13.68 2.29 -2.99
N MET A 45 12.86 2.55 -1.97
CA MET A 45 11.86 1.61 -1.46
C MET A 45 10.89 1.18 -2.58
N VAL A 46 10.31 2.13 -3.32
CA VAL A 46 9.36 1.83 -4.41
C VAL A 46 10.08 1.18 -5.60
N LEU A 47 11.26 1.69 -5.97
CA LEU A 47 12.15 1.10 -6.98
C LEU A 47 12.42 -0.38 -6.69
N SER A 48 12.75 -0.71 -5.43
CA SER A 48 13.04 -2.08 -4.98
C SER A 48 11.83 -2.99 -5.04
N VAL A 49 10.64 -2.50 -4.64
CA VAL A 49 9.37 -3.23 -4.83
C VAL A 49 9.19 -3.60 -6.30
N LEU A 50 9.32 -2.63 -7.21
CA LEU A 50 9.14 -2.87 -8.64
C LEU A 50 10.20 -3.80 -9.21
N ALA A 51 11.46 -3.67 -8.79
CA ALA A 51 12.57 -4.47 -9.31
C ALA A 51 12.45 -5.94 -8.93
N VAL A 52 12.06 -6.23 -7.68
CA VAL A 52 11.77 -7.61 -7.22
C VAL A 52 10.65 -8.22 -8.06
N LEU A 53 9.56 -7.46 -8.28
CA LEU A 53 8.45 -7.93 -9.11
C LEU A 53 8.87 -8.17 -10.56
N LYS A 54 9.67 -7.28 -11.16
CA LYS A 54 10.20 -7.47 -12.52
C LYS A 54 11.12 -8.67 -12.63
N ALA A 55 11.92 -8.95 -11.60
CA ALA A 55 12.70 -10.17 -11.49
C ALA A 55 11.85 -11.43 -11.18
N GLY A 56 10.51 -11.30 -11.13
CA GLY A 56 9.58 -12.41 -10.90
C GLY A 56 9.59 -12.93 -9.46
N GLY A 57 10.05 -12.12 -8.51
CA GLY A 57 10.11 -12.46 -7.09
C GLY A 57 8.95 -11.94 -6.28
N VAL A 58 9.01 -12.23 -4.99
CA VAL A 58 8.03 -11.82 -3.98
C VAL A 58 8.71 -10.83 -3.02
N TYR A 59 8.17 -9.63 -2.87
CA TYR A 59 8.74 -8.68 -1.92
C TYR A 59 8.14 -8.84 -0.52
N VAL A 60 8.98 -8.72 0.50
CA VAL A 60 8.62 -8.81 1.92
C VAL A 60 8.98 -7.49 2.60
N PRO A 61 8.01 -6.58 2.81
CA PRO A 61 8.29 -5.27 3.38
C PRO A 61 8.56 -5.36 4.89
N ILE A 62 9.63 -4.72 5.36
CA ILE A 62 10.05 -4.74 6.77
C ILE A 62 10.44 -3.33 7.22
N ASP A 63 9.71 -2.80 8.20
CA ASP A 63 10.01 -1.49 8.79
C ASP A 63 11.32 -1.55 9.60
N PRO A 64 12.32 -0.69 9.30
CA PRO A 64 13.54 -0.62 10.09
C PRO A 64 13.34 -0.25 11.57
N ASP A 65 12.23 0.40 11.91
CA ASP A 65 11.90 0.75 13.30
C ASP A 65 11.31 -0.42 14.09
N PHE A 66 11.09 -1.58 13.47
CA PHE A 66 10.66 -2.76 14.20
C PHE A 66 11.78 -3.32 15.09
N PRO A 67 11.43 -3.84 16.29
CA PRO A 67 12.41 -4.49 17.15
C PRO A 67 13.13 -5.63 16.42
N ASP A 68 14.44 -5.80 16.67
CA ASP A 68 15.28 -6.82 16.04
C ASP A 68 14.65 -8.22 16.05
N GLU A 69 14.05 -8.65 17.17
CA GLU A 69 13.41 -9.97 17.26
C GLU A 69 12.25 -10.13 16.27
N ARG A 70 11.49 -9.05 16.03
CA ARG A 70 10.38 -9.05 15.08
C ARG A 70 10.89 -9.11 13.65
N VAL A 71 11.95 -8.37 13.33
CA VAL A 71 12.60 -8.42 12.01
C VAL A 71 13.20 -9.81 11.76
N LYS A 72 13.90 -10.40 12.72
CA LYS A 72 14.43 -11.77 12.63
C LYS A 72 13.32 -12.79 12.38
N HIS A 73 12.19 -12.65 13.07
CA HIS A 73 11.02 -13.51 12.83
C HIS A 73 10.52 -13.39 11.39
N PHE A 74 10.41 -12.17 10.84
CA PHE A 74 9.95 -11.96 9.46
C PHE A 74 10.92 -12.55 8.43
N LEU A 75 12.23 -12.31 8.60
CA LEU A 75 13.24 -12.87 7.72
C LEU A 75 13.22 -14.41 7.73
N THR A 76 13.12 -15.00 8.92
CA THR A 76 13.08 -16.46 9.09
C THR A 76 11.80 -17.07 8.53
N ASP A 77 10.63 -16.53 8.88
CA ASP A 77 9.33 -17.07 8.49
C ASP A 77 9.07 -16.92 6.99
N SER A 78 9.52 -15.81 6.39
CA SER A 78 9.34 -15.57 4.95
C SER A 78 10.26 -16.43 4.07
N GLY A 79 11.36 -16.93 4.65
CA GLY A 79 12.42 -17.60 3.91
C GLY A 79 13.08 -16.67 2.88
N ALA A 80 13.16 -15.37 3.17
CA ALA A 80 13.85 -14.41 2.31
C ALA A 80 15.33 -14.77 2.18
N GLN A 81 15.79 -14.90 0.95
CA GLN A 81 17.18 -15.22 0.62
C GLN A 81 17.96 -13.99 0.16
N PHE A 82 17.24 -12.93 -0.20
CA PHE A 82 17.78 -11.63 -0.54
C PHE A 82 17.22 -10.58 0.40
N LEU A 83 18.02 -9.56 0.67
CA LEU A 83 17.61 -8.38 1.39
C LEU A 83 18.10 -7.15 0.66
N LEU A 84 17.19 -6.23 0.31
CA LEU A 84 17.51 -4.95 -0.29
C LEU A 84 17.38 -3.87 0.78
N THR A 85 18.35 -2.96 0.83
CA THR A 85 18.42 -1.89 1.82
C THR A 85 19.20 -0.68 1.29
N HIS A 86 19.12 0.44 2.00
CA HIS A 86 20.10 1.51 1.89
C HIS A 86 21.42 1.15 2.59
N GLN A 87 22.55 1.64 2.07
CA GLN A 87 23.88 1.46 2.67
C GLN A 87 23.93 1.95 4.13
N VAL A 88 23.24 3.05 4.46
CA VAL A 88 23.23 3.62 5.83
C VAL A 88 22.63 2.67 6.87
N LEU A 89 21.69 1.80 6.45
CA LEU A 89 21.04 0.83 7.33
C LEU A 89 21.84 -0.47 7.47
N ARG A 90 22.91 -0.67 6.69
CA ARG A 90 23.73 -1.91 6.69
C ARG A 90 24.29 -2.25 8.08
N HIS A 91 24.47 -1.25 8.94
CA HIS A 91 25.01 -1.41 10.29
C HIS A 91 23.99 -1.91 11.33
N CYS A 92 22.71 -2.02 10.98
CA CYS A 92 21.70 -2.59 11.85
C CYS A 92 22.07 -4.05 12.22
N SER A 93 22.06 -4.37 13.51
CA SER A 93 22.46 -5.69 14.05
C SER A 93 21.66 -6.85 13.46
N VAL A 94 20.42 -6.60 13.03
CA VAL A 94 19.61 -7.62 12.39
C VAL A 94 20.10 -7.99 10.99
N LEU A 95 20.71 -7.05 10.26
CA LEU A 95 21.25 -7.30 8.93
C LEU A 95 22.59 -8.05 8.98
N THR A 96 23.40 -7.83 10.02
CA THR A 96 24.67 -8.55 10.19
C THR A 96 24.45 -10.04 10.50
N ALA A 97 23.28 -10.40 11.02
CA ALA A 97 22.89 -11.78 11.29
C ALA A 97 22.14 -12.45 10.11
N PHE A 98 21.90 -11.73 9.01
CA PHE A 98 21.24 -12.28 7.84
C PHE A 98 22.22 -13.10 7.00
N GLU A 99 21.92 -14.38 6.79
CA GLU A 99 22.80 -15.31 6.05
C GLU A 99 22.64 -15.23 4.53
N GLY A 100 21.63 -14.50 4.04
CA GLY A 100 21.36 -14.34 2.60
C GLY A 100 22.15 -13.20 1.94
N THR A 101 21.83 -12.94 0.67
CA THR A 101 22.48 -11.89 -0.12
C THR A 101 21.91 -10.52 0.23
N ILE A 102 22.75 -9.60 0.70
CA ILE A 102 22.38 -8.20 0.94
C ILE A 102 22.76 -7.36 -0.27
N ILE A 103 21.80 -6.63 -0.81
CA ILE A 103 21.94 -5.71 -1.93
C ILE A 103 21.71 -4.28 -1.42
N GLU A 104 22.72 -3.44 -1.57
CA GLU A 104 22.61 -2.00 -1.30
C GLU A 104 22.19 -1.29 -2.57
N THR A 105 21.12 -0.52 -2.52
CA THR A 105 20.58 0.16 -3.72
C THR A 105 21.51 1.23 -4.30
N GLU A 106 22.49 1.68 -3.52
CA GLU A 106 23.52 2.65 -3.90
C GLU A 106 24.75 2.01 -4.56
N ASP A 107 24.79 0.68 -4.72
CA ASP A 107 25.89 0.00 -5.40
C ASP A 107 26.01 0.50 -6.85
N GLN A 108 27.18 1.06 -7.19
CA GLN A 108 27.46 1.62 -8.50
C GLN A 108 27.39 0.56 -9.62
N ALA A 109 27.55 -0.73 -9.30
CA ALA A 109 27.39 -1.82 -10.25
C ALA A 109 25.95 -1.93 -10.77
N ILE A 110 24.94 -1.51 -10.01
CA ILE A 110 23.53 -1.51 -10.45
C ILE A 110 23.36 -0.58 -11.66
N ALA A 111 23.93 0.62 -11.61
CA ALA A 111 23.82 1.59 -12.70
C ALA A 111 24.53 1.17 -14.00
N GLN A 112 25.41 0.14 -13.93
CA GLN A 112 26.08 -0.44 -15.10
C GLN A 112 25.28 -1.58 -15.75
N GLN A 113 24.18 -2.02 -15.12
CA GLN A 113 23.31 -3.05 -15.66
C GLN A 113 22.52 -2.54 -16.86
N SER A 114 21.97 -3.49 -17.63
CA SER A 114 21.03 -3.17 -18.70
C SER A 114 19.78 -2.48 -18.14
N ASP A 115 19.34 -1.43 -18.81
CA ASP A 115 18.03 -0.79 -18.59
C ASP A 115 16.92 -1.41 -19.45
N SER A 116 17.24 -2.43 -20.25
CA SER A 116 16.28 -3.08 -21.14
C SER A 116 15.28 -3.94 -20.36
N PRO A 117 14.05 -4.14 -20.88
CA PRO A 117 13.06 -5.01 -20.25
C PRO A 117 13.63 -6.39 -19.95
N ILE A 118 13.39 -6.88 -18.73
CA ILE A 118 13.78 -8.22 -18.32
C ILE A 118 12.79 -9.25 -18.87
N ASP A 119 13.30 -10.30 -19.53
CA ASP A 119 12.48 -11.39 -20.04
C ASP A 119 12.20 -12.40 -18.91
N THR A 120 11.21 -12.09 -18.08
CA THR A 120 10.71 -13.01 -17.04
C THR A 120 9.26 -13.36 -17.31
N HIS A 121 8.98 -14.66 -17.45
CA HIS A 121 7.62 -15.15 -17.60
C HIS A 121 6.88 -15.13 -16.24
N ILE A 122 6.09 -14.08 -16.00
CA ILE A 122 5.29 -13.87 -14.77
C ILE A 122 3.81 -14.14 -15.09
N LEU A 123 3.17 -14.95 -14.26
CA LEU A 123 1.75 -15.26 -14.33
C LEU A 123 0.97 -14.42 -13.29
N PRO A 124 -0.30 -14.06 -13.54
CA PRO A 124 -1.12 -13.33 -12.57
C PRO A 124 -1.26 -14.02 -11.21
N GLU A 125 -1.16 -15.34 -11.18
CA GLU A 125 -1.27 -16.21 -10.01
C GLU A 125 0.04 -16.33 -9.22
N ASP A 126 1.16 -15.85 -9.78
CA ASP A 126 2.41 -15.81 -9.05
C ASP A 126 2.29 -14.86 -7.84
N LEU A 127 2.97 -15.21 -6.75
CA LEU A 127 3.05 -14.36 -5.57
C LEU A 127 3.80 -13.07 -5.91
N ALA A 128 3.25 -11.94 -5.46
CA ALA A 128 3.85 -10.63 -5.57
C ALA A 128 4.41 -10.15 -4.22
N ASN A 129 3.71 -10.48 -3.12
CA ASN A 129 4.02 -9.95 -1.80
C ASN A 129 3.73 -10.94 -0.66
N LEU A 130 4.50 -10.81 0.42
CA LEU A 130 4.18 -11.34 1.75
C LEU A 130 4.02 -10.20 2.76
N THR A 131 2.79 -9.85 3.13
CA THR A 131 2.50 -8.82 4.15
C THR A 131 2.25 -9.48 5.50
N TYR A 132 3.02 -9.11 6.52
CA TYR A 132 2.87 -9.65 7.87
C TYR A 132 1.81 -8.91 8.68
N THR A 133 0.82 -9.65 9.20
CA THR A 133 -0.20 -9.11 10.12
C THR A 133 -0.07 -9.74 11.50
N SER A 134 -0.64 -9.10 12.53
CA SER A 134 -0.73 -9.68 13.87
C SER A 134 -1.59 -10.95 13.83
N GLY A 135 -0.97 -12.11 14.01
CA GLY A 135 -1.69 -13.39 14.01
C GLY A 135 -2.49 -13.58 15.30
N THR A 136 -3.60 -14.33 15.20
CA THR A 136 -4.46 -14.70 16.34
C THR A 136 -3.74 -15.46 17.45
N THR A 137 -2.60 -16.09 17.13
CA THR A 137 -1.74 -16.84 18.06
C THR A 137 -0.63 -15.98 18.67
N GLY A 138 -0.67 -14.66 18.52
CA GLY A 138 0.33 -13.70 19.00
C GLY A 138 1.59 -13.61 18.13
N LYS A 139 1.90 -14.64 17.33
CA LYS A 139 2.98 -14.59 16.32
C LYS A 139 2.45 -14.01 15.00
N PRO A 140 3.14 -13.01 14.40
CA PRO A 140 2.76 -12.49 13.10
C PRO A 140 2.79 -13.57 12.01
N LYS A 141 1.85 -13.49 11.06
CA LYS A 141 1.73 -14.44 9.93
C LYS A 141 1.84 -13.68 8.60
N GLY A 142 2.56 -14.26 7.65
CA GLY A 142 2.68 -13.71 6.30
C GLY A 142 1.44 -14.01 5.46
N ASN A 143 0.71 -12.96 5.08
CA ASN A 143 -0.36 -13.06 4.10
C ASN A 143 0.22 -13.08 2.68
N MET A 144 -0.13 -14.10 1.91
CA MET A 144 0.32 -14.30 0.54
C MET A 144 -0.58 -13.53 -0.44
N VAL A 145 -0.01 -12.57 -1.15
CA VAL A 145 -0.73 -11.74 -2.12
C VAL A 145 -0.17 -12.00 -3.52
N THR A 146 -1.05 -12.33 -4.46
CA THR A 146 -0.69 -12.55 -5.88
C THR A 146 -0.77 -11.26 -6.70
N HIS A 147 -0.14 -11.25 -7.88
CA HIS A 147 -0.29 -10.15 -8.84
C HIS A 147 -1.76 -9.85 -9.17
N ARG A 148 -2.58 -10.90 -9.40
CA ARG A 148 -4.01 -10.76 -9.68
C ARG A 148 -4.75 -10.07 -8.54
N ASN A 149 -4.42 -10.37 -7.29
CA ASN A 149 -5.10 -9.74 -6.15
C ASN A 149 -4.89 -8.22 -6.12
N ILE A 150 -3.67 -7.76 -6.39
CA ILE A 150 -3.36 -6.33 -6.48
C ILE A 150 -4.14 -5.71 -7.64
N LEU A 151 -4.04 -6.30 -8.84
CA LEU A 151 -4.69 -5.80 -10.06
C LEU A 151 -6.20 -5.69 -9.91
N ARG A 152 -6.85 -6.66 -9.25
CA ARG A 152 -8.29 -6.67 -8.95
C ARG A 152 -8.74 -5.37 -8.26
N THR A 153 -7.93 -4.83 -7.35
CA THR A 153 -8.28 -3.63 -6.61
C THR A 153 -7.95 -2.36 -7.39
N VAL A 154 -6.82 -2.29 -8.09
CA VAL A 154 -6.30 -1.00 -8.61
C VAL A 154 -6.53 -0.75 -10.10
N LYS A 155 -6.92 -1.76 -10.89
CA LYS A 155 -7.21 -1.62 -12.33
C LYS A 155 -8.69 -1.81 -12.62
N GLN A 156 -9.25 -0.90 -13.41
CA GLN A 156 -10.65 -0.96 -13.88
C GLN A 156 -11.66 -1.14 -12.72
N SER A 157 -11.44 -0.43 -11.63
CA SER A 157 -12.25 -0.55 -10.42
C SER A 157 -13.58 0.20 -10.52
N ASN A 158 -14.55 -0.20 -9.71
CA ASN A 158 -15.90 0.38 -9.65
C ASN A 158 -16.09 1.47 -8.58
N TYR A 159 -15.07 1.72 -7.76
CA TYR A 159 -15.12 2.69 -6.66
C TYR A 159 -14.48 4.04 -7.01
N LEU A 160 -13.55 4.03 -7.99
CA LEU A 160 -12.77 5.20 -8.37
C LEU A 160 -12.14 5.00 -9.76
N THR A 161 -12.19 6.03 -10.59
CA THR A 161 -11.30 6.14 -11.76
C THR A 161 -10.10 7.01 -11.39
N ILE A 162 -8.89 6.47 -11.59
CA ILE A 162 -7.61 7.18 -11.49
C ILE A 162 -7.17 7.52 -12.91
N HIS A 163 -6.84 8.78 -13.14
CA HIS A 163 -6.44 9.32 -14.43
C HIS A 163 -4.94 9.69 -14.41
N PRO A 164 -4.28 9.78 -15.58
CA PRO A 164 -2.87 10.17 -15.66
C PRO A 164 -2.54 11.55 -15.07
N GLU A 165 -3.50 12.47 -15.06
CA GLU A 165 -3.37 13.80 -14.47
C GLU A 165 -3.50 13.81 -12.94
N ASP A 166 -3.90 12.70 -12.31
CA ASP A 166 -4.01 12.63 -10.86
C ASP A 166 -2.62 12.62 -10.20
N THR A 167 -2.55 13.26 -9.05
CA THR A 167 -1.49 13.09 -8.05
C THR A 167 -2.02 12.25 -6.89
N VAL A 168 -1.45 11.07 -6.70
CA VAL A 168 -1.72 10.14 -5.59
C VAL A 168 -0.63 10.33 -4.52
N MET A 169 -1.04 10.57 -3.28
CA MET A 169 -0.11 10.67 -2.16
C MET A 169 -0.06 9.34 -1.40
N SER A 170 1.13 8.76 -1.29
CA SER A 170 1.37 7.60 -0.43
C SER A 170 1.56 8.03 1.01
N LEU A 171 0.58 7.69 1.83
CA LEU A 171 0.59 7.88 3.28
C LEU A 171 0.77 6.55 4.02
N SER A 172 0.44 5.45 3.37
CA SER A 172 0.41 4.13 4.00
C SER A 172 1.82 3.63 4.23
N ASN A 173 2.14 3.18 5.45
CA ASN A 173 3.40 2.47 5.70
C ASN A 173 3.44 1.21 4.82
N TYR A 174 4.56 0.98 4.14
CA TYR A 174 4.70 -0.04 3.10
C TYR A 174 4.67 -1.48 3.62
N VAL A 175 4.77 -1.67 4.94
CA VAL A 175 4.53 -2.96 5.61
C VAL A 175 3.06 -3.35 5.61
N PHE A 176 2.13 -2.39 5.46
CA PHE A 176 0.71 -2.66 5.34
C PHE A 176 0.29 -2.72 3.87
N ASP A 177 -0.67 -3.58 3.57
CA ASP A 177 -1.20 -3.78 2.22
C ASP A 177 -1.85 -2.51 1.63
N ALA A 178 -2.30 -1.59 2.48
CA ALA A 178 -2.72 -0.25 2.11
C ALA A 178 -1.77 0.46 1.13
N PHE A 179 -0.45 0.29 1.29
CA PHE A 179 0.56 0.85 0.39
C PHE A 179 0.48 0.33 -1.05
N MET A 180 -0.07 -0.87 -1.26
CA MET A 180 -0.29 -1.41 -2.60
C MET A 180 -1.28 -0.54 -3.38
N PHE A 181 -2.30 0.03 -2.73
CA PHE A 181 -3.18 1.00 -3.38
C PHE A 181 -2.39 2.26 -3.77
N ASP A 182 -1.61 2.81 -2.84
CA ASP A 182 -0.87 4.04 -3.09
C ASP A 182 0.04 3.90 -4.32
N VAL A 183 0.87 2.85 -4.35
CA VAL A 183 1.85 2.64 -5.43
C VAL A 183 1.19 2.15 -6.72
N PHE A 184 0.48 1.02 -6.67
CA PHE A 184 -0.02 0.39 -7.90
C PHE A 184 -1.27 1.10 -8.43
N GLY A 185 -2.07 1.74 -7.56
CA GLY A 185 -3.14 2.65 -7.96
C GLY A 185 -2.62 3.82 -8.78
N ALA A 186 -1.50 4.42 -8.36
CA ALA A 186 -0.88 5.50 -9.12
C ALA A 186 -0.21 5.00 -10.41
N LEU A 187 0.80 4.14 -10.25
CA LEU A 187 1.73 3.80 -11.32
C LEU A 187 1.09 3.00 -12.46
N LEU A 188 0.12 2.13 -12.15
CA LEU A 188 -0.55 1.34 -13.19
C LEU A 188 -1.65 2.13 -13.92
N ASN A 189 -1.97 3.35 -13.48
CA ASN A 189 -2.95 4.23 -14.12
C ASN A 189 -2.33 5.53 -14.69
N GLY A 190 -0.99 5.63 -14.73
CA GLY A 190 -0.28 6.76 -15.33
C GLY A 190 -0.18 8.01 -14.44
N ALA A 191 -0.70 7.95 -13.21
CA ALA A 191 -0.73 9.07 -12.28
C ALA A 191 0.65 9.38 -11.66
N LYS A 192 0.80 10.57 -11.07
CA LYS A 192 1.97 10.93 -10.26
C LYS A 192 1.84 10.30 -8.87
N LEU A 193 2.85 9.54 -8.44
CA LEU A 193 2.98 9.07 -7.05
C LEU A 193 3.87 10.03 -6.26
N ILE A 194 3.39 10.53 -5.11
CA ILE A 194 4.17 11.24 -4.10
C ILE A 194 4.41 10.31 -2.92
N VAL A 195 5.66 9.96 -2.65
CA VAL A 195 6.07 9.25 -1.43
C VAL A 195 6.39 10.30 -0.38
N LEU A 196 5.57 10.38 0.66
CA LEU A 196 5.79 11.34 1.73
C LEU A 196 6.66 10.71 2.85
N PRO A 197 7.73 11.37 3.33
CA PRO A 197 8.53 10.86 4.45
C PRO A 197 7.71 10.65 5.72
N LYS A 198 8.15 9.74 6.59
CA LYS A 198 7.43 9.37 7.81
C LYS A 198 7.18 10.58 8.73
N ASP A 199 8.20 11.40 8.96
CA ASP A 199 8.11 12.56 9.85
C ASP A 199 7.14 13.63 9.33
N HIS A 200 6.98 13.73 8.02
CA HIS A 200 6.01 14.63 7.39
C HIS A 200 4.58 14.11 7.56
N ILE A 201 4.36 12.79 7.48
CA ILE A 201 3.04 12.19 7.73
C ILE A 201 2.60 12.42 9.19
N LEU A 202 3.53 12.32 10.14
CA LEU A 202 3.26 12.47 11.57
C LEU A 202 3.10 13.94 12.01
N ASN A 203 3.51 14.90 11.17
CA ASN A 203 3.38 16.33 11.43
C ASN A 203 2.24 16.94 10.61
N MET A 204 1.14 17.35 11.26
CA MET A 204 -0.04 17.85 10.56
C MET A 204 0.21 19.12 9.73
N ASN A 205 1.17 19.97 10.11
CA ASN A 205 1.52 21.13 9.28
C ASN A 205 2.23 20.69 8.00
N GLU A 206 3.18 19.77 8.10
CA GLU A 206 3.91 19.24 6.94
C GLU A 206 2.99 18.43 6.02
N LEU A 207 2.14 17.55 6.59
CA LEU A 207 1.17 16.78 5.82
C LEU A 207 0.19 17.69 5.07
N SER A 208 -0.44 18.64 5.76
CA SER A 208 -1.39 19.57 5.12
C SER A 208 -0.72 20.45 4.06
N GLY A 209 0.50 20.95 4.36
CA GLY A 209 1.29 21.73 3.41
C GLY A 209 1.69 20.92 2.18
N ALA A 210 2.05 19.65 2.35
CA ALA A 210 2.38 18.75 1.25
C ALA A 210 1.16 18.44 0.37
N ILE A 211 -0.02 18.23 0.97
CA ILE A 211 -1.28 18.02 0.23
C ILE A 211 -1.56 19.20 -0.72
N GLU A 212 -1.39 20.43 -0.22
CA GLU A 212 -1.61 21.65 -0.99
C GLU A 212 -0.50 21.91 -2.02
N LYS A 213 0.77 21.84 -1.60
CA LYS A 213 1.95 22.10 -2.45
C LYS A 213 2.00 21.16 -3.65
N GLU A 214 1.79 19.86 -3.41
CA GLU A 214 1.87 18.83 -4.45
C GLU A 214 0.56 18.67 -5.24
N LYS A 215 -0.47 19.47 -4.90
CA LYS A 215 -1.81 19.41 -5.51
C LYS A 215 -2.37 17.99 -5.51
N VAL A 216 -2.36 17.37 -4.33
CA VAL A 216 -2.83 16.00 -4.17
C VAL A 216 -4.30 15.90 -4.57
N SER A 217 -4.58 14.95 -5.45
CA SER A 217 -5.93 14.70 -5.97
C SER A 217 -6.56 13.46 -5.34
N ILE A 218 -5.74 12.48 -4.95
CA ILE A 218 -6.20 11.23 -4.36
C ILE A 218 -5.30 10.89 -3.19
N LEU A 219 -5.89 10.51 -2.07
CA LEU A 219 -5.18 9.90 -0.96
C LEU A 219 -6.03 8.82 -0.31
N MET A 220 -5.34 7.80 0.18
CA MET A 220 -5.90 6.82 1.09
C MET A 220 -5.29 7.04 2.47
N ILE A 221 -6.14 7.08 3.49
CA ILE A 221 -5.76 7.52 4.83
C ILE A 221 -6.42 6.63 5.88
N THR A 222 -5.70 6.31 6.95
CA THR A 222 -6.31 5.59 8.08
C THR A 222 -7.36 6.46 8.74
N THR A 223 -8.38 5.84 9.32
CA THR A 223 -9.48 6.56 9.97
C THR A 223 -8.97 7.48 11.09
N ALA A 224 -8.02 7.02 11.92
CA ALA A 224 -7.39 7.86 12.93
C ALA A 224 -6.66 9.10 12.36
N LEU A 225 -5.84 8.93 11.32
CA LEU A 225 -5.12 10.06 10.71
C LEU A 225 -6.09 11.02 10.00
N PHE A 226 -7.14 10.49 9.38
CA PHE A 226 -8.21 11.27 8.78
C PHE A 226 -8.92 12.14 9.82
N HIS A 227 -9.30 11.58 10.97
CA HIS A 227 -9.91 12.34 12.07
C HIS A 227 -9.00 13.49 12.53
N LEU A 228 -7.71 13.20 12.76
CA LEU A 228 -6.74 14.21 13.17
C LEU A 228 -6.58 15.33 12.14
N LEU A 229 -6.55 14.98 10.86
CA LEU A 229 -6.47 15.96 9.77
C LEU A 229 -7.74 16.83 9.70
N ILE A 230 -8.92 16.27 9.95
CA ILE A 230 -10.17 17.03 10.02
C ILE A 230 -10.17 17.99 11.22
N ASP A 231 -9.73 17.56 12.39
CA ASP A 231 -9.71 18.41 13.58
C ASP A 231 -8.75 19.60 13.43
N MET A 232 -7.59 19.37 12.82
CA MET A 232 -6.51 20.36 12.79
C MET A 232 -6.42 21.15 11.49
N LYS A 233 -6.73 20.53 10.34
CA LYS A 233 -6.37 21.01 9.00
C LYS A 233 -7.38 20.62 7.91
N LYS A 234 -8.68 20.49 8.23
CA LYS A 234 -9.73 20.05 7.27
C LYS A 234 -9.68 20.73 5.91
N ASP A 235 -9.31 22.01 5.89
CA ASP A 235 -9.26 22.83 4.67
C ASP A 235 -8.25 22.33 3.64
N SER A 236 -7.21 21.61 4.06
CA SER A 236 -6.23 20.98 3.17
C SER A 236 -6.88 19.94 2.23
N LEU A 237 -8.02 19.36 2.64
CA LEU A 237 -8.75 18.37 1.83
C LEU A 237 -9.73 18.99 0.82
N LYS A 238 -9.99 20.31 0.86
CA LYS A 238 -11.01 20.98 0.01
C LYS A 238 -10.83 20.68 -1.48
N ASN A 239 -9.58 20.67 -1.93
CA ASN A 239 -9.22 20.50 -3.34
C ASN A 239 -8.87 19.05 -3.72
N VAL A 240 -8.82 18.14 -2.74
CA VAL A 240 -8.59 16.72 -3.01
C VAL A 240 -9.81 16.16 -3.70
N ARG A 241 -9.64 15.51 -4.85
CA ARG A 241 -10.73 14.94 -5.67
C ARG A 241 -11.38 13.76 -4.95
N LYS A 242 -10.57 12.89 -4.34
CA LYS A 242 -11.01 11.66 -3.67
C LYS A 242 -10.22 11.39 -2.39
N VAL A 243 -10.94 11.29 -1.28
CA VAL A 243 -10.39 10.92 0.03
C VAL A 243 -10.98 9.56 0.41
N LEU A 244 -10.12 8.55 0.39
CA LEU A 244 -10.48 7.19 0.75
C LEU A 244 -10.02 6.95 2.19
N PHE A 245 -10.92 6.54 3.07
CA PHE A 245 -10.58 6.33 4.48
C PHE A 245 -11.13 5.00 5.00
N GLY A 246 -10.42 4.36 5.92
CA GLY A 246 -10.81 3.06 6.45
C GLY A 246 -9.85 2.53 7.52
N GLY A 247 -9.92 1.23 7.76
CA GLY A 247 -9.10 0.50 8.75
C GLY A 247 -9.71 0.42 10.14
N GLU A 248 -10.62 1.35 10.50
CA GLU A 248 -11.30 1.36 11.80
C GLU A 248 -12.73 1.89 11.65
N ARG A 249 -13.52 1.82 12.71
CA ARG A 249 -14.85 2.42 12.72
C ARG A 249 -14.74 3.95 12.69
N ALA A 250 -15.26 4.56 11.63
CA ALA A 250 -15.29 6.01 11.50
C ALA A 250 -16.25 6.69 12.48
N SER A 251 -15.83 7.84 13.01
CA SER A 251 -16.67 8.73 13.81
C SER A 251 -17.58 9.51 12.88
N VAL A 252 -18.90 9.33 13.02
CA VAL A 252 -19.90 9.93 12.12
C VAL A 252 -19.94 11.46 12.32
N PRO A 253 -20.56 12.01 13.39
CA PRO A 253 -20.13 13.28 13.94
C PRO A 253 -19.03 13.10 15.01
N PRO A 254 -18.06 14.03 15.11
CA PRO A 254 -17.96 15.23 14.29
C PRO A 254 -17.27 15.00 12.93
N HIS A 255 -16.45 13.96 12.78
CA HIS A 255 -15.41 13.94 11.73
C HIS A 255 -15.94 13.75 10.31
N VAL A 256 -16.69 12.68 10.04
CA VAL A 256 -17.15 12.39 8.67
C VAL A 256 -18.17 13.42 8.20
N VAL A 257 -19.02 13.95 9.11
CA VAL A 257 -19.91 15.07 8.80
C VAL A 257 -19.12 16.33 8.43
N THR A 258 -18.16 16.73 9.26
CA THR A 258 -17.33 17.92 8.99
C THR A 258 -16.54 17.76 7.69
N ALA A 259 -16.02 16.56 7.44
CA ALA A 259 -15.30 16.27 6.21
C ALA A 259 -16.23 16.42 4.99
N LEU A 260 -17.44 15.83 5.03
CA LEU A 260 -18.40 15.91 3.92
C LEU A 260 -18.80 17.36 3.62
N GLU A 261 -19.01 18.17 4.66
CA GLU A 261 -19.27 19.60 4.53
C GLU A 261 -18.08 20.37 3.95
N THR A 262 -16.85 19.94 4.27
CA THR A 262 -15.62 20.61 3.84
C THR A 262 -15.25 20.26 2.40
N VAL A 263 -15.27 18.98 2.03
CA VAL A 263 -14.81 18.52 0.71
C VAL A 263 -15.93 18.47 -0.32
N GLY A 264 -17.18 18.31 0.13
CA GLY A 264 -18.36 18.18 -0.73
C GLY A 264 -18.70 16.75 -1.14
N LYS A 265 -19.82 16.61 -1.86
CA LYS A 265 -20.31 15.32 -2.36
C LYS A 265 -19.34 14.68 -3.36
N ASP A 266 -19.44 13.37 -3.47
CA ASP A 266 -18.72 12.50 -4.41
C ASP A 266 -17.21 12.40 -4.18
N LYS A 267 -16.70 12.91 -3.06
CA LYS A 267 -15.25 12.90 -2.76
C LYS A 267 -14.84 11.90 -1.68
N LEU A 268 -15.70 11.66 -0.69
CA LEU A 268 -15.42 10.76 0.42
C LEU A 268 -15.80 9.31 0.09
N VAL A 269 -14.89 8.38 0.33
CA VAL A 269 -15.14 6.94 0.17
C VAL A 269 -14.67 6.22 1.44
N HIS A 270 -15.61 5.60 2.15
CA HIS A 270 -15.29 4.74 3.28
C HIS A 270 -14.99 3.33 2.77
N MET A 271 -13.90 2.73 3.24
CA MET A 271 -13.40 1.45 2.74
C MET A 271 -13.21 0.44 3.87
N TYR A 272 -13.44 -0.83 3.54
CA TYR A 272 -13.30 -1.93 4.48
C TYR A 272 -12.78 -3.17 3.78
N GLY A 273 -11.80 -3.84 4.39
CA GLY A 273 -11.47 -5.22 4.11
C GLY A 273 -10.27 -5.70 4.94
N PRO A 274 -10.19 -7.00 5.23
CA PRO A 274 -9.02 -7.60 5.86
C PRO A 274 -7.86 -7.74 4.85
N SER A 275 -6.63 -7.84 5.34
CA SER A 275 -5.46 -7.96 4.47
C SER A 275 -5.49 -9.22 3.60
N GLU A 276 -6.09 -10.30 4.11
CA GLU A 276 -6.33 -11.54 3.37
C GLU A 276 -7.15 -11.32 2.10
N SER A 277 -8.00 -10.28 2.07
CA SER A 277 -8.76 -9.86 0.89
C SER A 277 -8.04 -8.87 -0.02
N THR A 278 -6.81 -8.46 0.33
CA THR A 278 -5.97 -7.48 -0.39
C THR A 278 -6.55 -6.07 -0.39
N ILE A 279 -6.03 -5.23 0.50
CA ILE A 279 -6.29 -3.79 0.67
C ILE A 279 -7.70 -3.49 1.23
N PHE A 280 -8.74 -3.73 0.43
CA PHE A 280 -10.14 -3.61 0.86
C PHE A 280 -11.07 -4.43 -0.04
N THR A 281 -12.17 -4.89 0.54
CA THR A 281 -13.20 -5.73 -0.10
C THR A 281 -14.41 -4.90 -0.52
N THR A 282 -14.79 -3.90 0.27
CA THR A 282 -15.99 -3.09 0.04
C THR A 282 -15.69 -1.60 0.14
N TYR A 283 -16.56 -0.81 -0.49
CA TYR A 283 -16.50 0.64 -0.46
C TYR A 283 -17.89 1.26 -0.35
N TYR A 284 -17.97 2.41 0.31
CA TYR A 284 -19.18 3.22 0.46
C TYR A 284 -18.92 4.69 0.11
N PRO A 285 -19.50 5.22 -0.98
CA PRO A 285 -19.48 6.65 -1.27
C PRO A 285 -20.27 7.43 -0.21
N VAL A 286 -19.60 8.30 0.54
CA VAL A 286 -20.25 9.10 1.59
C VAL A 286 -20.77 10.39 0.97
N ASN A 287 -22.00 10.34 0.45
CA ASN A 287 -22.69 11.50 -0.17
C ASN A 287 -23.80 12.08 0.71
N HIS A 288 -24.26 11.30 1.68
CA HIS A 288 -25.30 11.66 2.62
C HIS A 288 -25.08 10.90 3.94
N ILE A 289 -25.36 11.56 5.05
CA ILE A 289 -25.29 11.02 6.40
C ILE A 289 -26.61 11.37 7.07
N GLU A 290 -27.33 10.34 7.53
CA GLU A 290 -28.58 10.55 8.26
C GLU A 290 -28.29 11.20 9.62
N LYS A 291 -29.18 12.08 10.10
CA LYS A 291 -28.99 12.81 11.37
C LYS A 291 -28.77 11.90 12.58
N GLN A 292 -29.32 10.68 12.54
CA GLN A 292 -29.24 9.70 13.63
C GLN A 292 -28.28 8.54 13.31
N ALA A 293 -27.47 8.65 12.26
CA ALA A 293 -26.55 7.59 11.86
C ALA A 293 -25.51 7.32 12.96
N LEU A 294 -25.44 6.07 13.42
CA LEU A 294 -24.48 5.61 14.42
C LEU A 294 -23.17 5.10 13.80
N SER A 295 -23.15 4.85 12.49
CA SER A 295 -21.97 4.37 11.77
C SER A 295 -22.03 4.77 10.30
N ILE A 296 -20.87 4.76 9.63
CA ILE A 296 -20.79 4.82 8.17
C ILE A 296 -20.81 3.38 7.65
N PRO A 297 -21.69 3.03 6.69
CA PRO A 297 -21.69 1.70 6.08
C PRO A 297 -20.34 1.36 5.45
N ILE A 298 -19.99 0.07 5.44
CA ILE A 298 -18.84 -0.45 4.69
C ILE A 298 -19.14 -0.64 3.20
N GLY A 299 -20.42 -0.55 2.82
CA GLY A 299 -20.89 -0.39 1.46
C GLY A 299 -20.98 -1.69 0.66
N LYS A 300 -20.52 -1.64 -0.59
CA LYS A 300 -20.70 -2.72 -1.58
C LYS A 300 -19.35 -3.29 -2.04
N PRO A 301 -19.31 -4.54 -2.54
CA PRO A 301 -18.07 -5.15 -3.01
C PRO A 301 -17.39 -4.34 -4.12
N VAL A 302 -16.07 -4.35 -4.11
CA VAL A 302 -15.26 -3.93 -5.26
C VAL A 302 -15.47 -4.88 -6.45
N SER A 303 -15.08 -4.46 -7.65
CA SER A 303 -15.15 -5.30 -8.85
C SER A 303 -14.54 -6.68 -8.62
N GLN A 304 -15.11 -7.71 -9.26
CA GLN A 304 -14.61 -9.10 -9.19
C GLN A 304 -14.57 -9.66 -7.76
N THR A 305 -15.45 -9.19 -6.88
CA THR A 305 -15.54 -9.63 -5.49
C THR A 305 -16.99 -9.89 -5.09
N ALA A 306 -17.22 -10.95 -4.33
CA ALA A 306 -18.50 -11.27 -3.71
C ALA A 306 -18.38 -11.20 -2.18
N VAL A 307 -19.44 -10.72 -1.54
CA VAL A 307 -19.57 -10.66 -0.08
C VAL A 307 -20.84 -11.38 0.33
N TYR A 308 -20.74 -12.18 1.38
CA TYR A 308 -21.83 -12.94 1.96
C TYR A 308 -21.90 -12.64 3.46
N ILE A 309 -23.12 -12.52 3.97
CA ILE A 309 -23.39 -12.49 5.41
C ILE A 309 -24.05 -13.83 5.72
N VAL A 310 -23.41 -14.65 6.56
CA VAL A 310 -23.82 -16.04 6.79
C VAL A 310 -24.13 -16.34 8.25
N ASP A 311 -24.94 -17.35 8.50
CA ASP A 311 -25.12 -17.93 9.84
C ASP A 311 -23.94 -18.85 10.21
N GLU A 312 -23.96 -19.40 11.43
CA GLU A 312 -22.95 -20.34 11.93
C GLU A 312 -22.83 -21.65 11.12
N PHE A 313 -23.83 -21.95 10.28
CA PHE A 313 -23.88 -23.11 9.40
C PHE A 313 -23.47 -22.78 7.95
N GLY A 314 -23.15 -21.52 7.65
CA GLY A 314 -22.76 -21.06 6.32
C GLY A 314 -23.92 -20.71 5.38
N HIS A 315 -25.16 -20.62 5.86
CA HIS A 315 -26.30 -20.18 5.05
C HIS A 315 -26.38 -18.66 4.98
N VAL A 316 -26.74 -18.13 3.81
CA VAL A 316 -26.88 -16.68 3.59
C VAL A 316 -28.04 -16.13 4.41
N GLN A 317 -27.77 -15.07 5.18
CA GLN A 317 -28.75 -14.38 6.01
C GLN A 317 -29.70 -13.50 5.17
N PRO A 318 -30.98 -13.36 5.58
CA PRO A 318 -31.88 -12.37 5.01
C PRO A 318 -31.39 -10.93 5.20
N PRO A 319 -31.80 -9.98 4.34
CA PRO A 319 -31.46 -8.57 4.51
C PRO A 319 -31.85 -8.03 5.90
N GLY A 320 -30.91 -7.37 6.57
CA GLY A 320 -31.09 -6.77 7.89
C GLY A 320 -30.78 -7.68 9.07
N VAL A 321 -30.51 -8.97 8.83
CA VAL A 321 -30.10 -9.93 9.88
C VAL A 321 -28.57 -9.96 9.97
N ALA A 322 -28.05 -9.89 11.19
CA ALA A 322 -26.61 -9.98 11.45
C ALA A 322 -26.09 -11.41 11.22
N GLY A 323 -24.83 -11.53 10.79
CA GLY A 323 -24.14 -12.79 10.57
C GLY A 323 -22.66 -12.58 10.33
N ASP A 324 -21.93 -13.67 10.11
CA ASP A 324 -20.49 -13.65 9.85
C ASP A 324 -20.21 -13.12 8.45
N TYR A 325 -19.19 -12.27 8.35
CA TYR A 325 -18.76 -11.67 7.09
C TYR A 325 -17.81 -12.61 6.35
N MET A 326 -18.19 -13.00 5.13
CA MET A 326 -17.38 -13.82 4.23
C MET A 326 -17.19 -13.10 2.91
N CYS A 327 -16.02 -13.27 2.28
CA CYS A 327 -15.74 -12.72 0.97
C CYS A 327 -15.00 -13.71 0.06
N ARG A 328 -15.17 -13.52 -1.25
CA ARG A 328 -14.57 -14.33 -2.31
C ARG A 328 -14.19 -13.46 -3.50
N TRP A 329 -13.06 -13.75 -4.12
CA TRP A 329 -12.55 -13.12 -5.35
C TRP A 329 -11.73 -14.12 -6.17
#